data_AF-A0A5C4M2W4-F1
#
_entry.id   AF-A0A5C4M2W4-F1
#
_cell.length_a   1.000
_cell.length_b   1.000
_cell.length_c   1.000
_cell.angle_alpha   90.00
_cell.angle_beta   90.00
_cell.angle_gamma   90.00
#
_symmetry.space_group_name_H-M   'P 1'
#
loop_
_entity.id
_entity.type
_entity.pdbx_description
1 polymer ?
#
loop_
_entity_poly.entity_id
_entity_poly.type
_entity_poly.pdbx_seq_one_letter_code
_entity_poly.pdbx_strand_id
1 'polypeptide(L)'
;MSHSGTSLEHNVTEEAVRTFKLTTIRVMENLGAAVARRYPKLTEREAFELVAVAAGLAGMLYPSANPPPVLVELYAKDPEVAAACIPFEPTLKRALAVFAAGLPAVR
;
A
#
# COMPACT_ATOMS: atom_id res chain seq x y z
N MET A 1 -12.84 -4.99 5.55
CA MET A 1 -12.09 -6.26 5.43
C MET A 1 -10.59 -5.98 5.34
N SER A 2 -9.98 -5.41 6.38
CA SER A 2 -8.55 -5.04 6.46
C SER A 2 -7.77 -6.00 7.38
N HIS A 3 -7.96 -7.30 7.20
CA HIS A 3 -7.34 -8.37 8.00
C HIS A 3 -6.25 -9.15 7.23
N SER A 4 -5.69 -8.57 6.17
CA SER A 4 -4.75 -9.27 5.30
C SER A 4 -3.47 -9.75 6.02
N GLY A 5 -3.07 -9.10 7.12
CA GLY A 5 -1.97 -9.57 7.98
C GLY A 5 -2.40 -10.72 8.89
N THR A 6 -3.46 -10.52 9.68
CA THR A 6 -3.87 -11.45 10.75
C THR A 6 -4.47 -12.77 10.27
N SER A 7 -4.98 -12.83 9.03
CA SER A 7 -5.61 -14.05 8.49
C SER A 7 -4.62 -15.12 8.02
N LEU A 8 -3.36 -14.76 7.74
CA LEU A 8 -2.32 -15.72 7.31
C LEU A 8 -1.51 -16.28 8.49
N GLU A 9 -1.73 -15.76 9.69
CA GLU A 9 -0.96 -16.15 10.89
C GLU A 9 -1.60 -17.33 11.64
N HIS A 10 -2.88 -17.58 11.38
CA HIS A 10 -3.66 -18.61 12.04
C HIS A 10 -4.52 -19.31 10.97
N ASN A 11 -4.29 -20.60 10.70
CA ASN A 11 -5.06 -21.48 9.80
C ASN A 11 -4.64 -21.58 8.31
N VAL A 12 -3.35 -21.44 7.97
CA VAL A 12 -2.88 -21.66 6.59
C VAL A 12 -1.77 -22.72 6.53
N THR A 13 -1.80 -23.55 5.49
CA THR A 13 -0.73 -24.50 5.21
C THR A 13 0.48 -23.78 4.63
N GLU A 14 1.67 -24.36 4.79
CA GLU A 14 2.89 -23.85 4.17
C GLU A 14 2.74 -23.69 2.64
N GLU A 15 2.07 -24.66 2.00
CA GLU A 15 1.77 -24.62 0.57
C GLU A 15 0.89 -23.41 0.17
N ALA A 16 -0.13 -23.10 0.98
CA ALA A 16 -0.98 -21.94 0.75
C ALA A 16 -0.19 -20.63 0.89
N VAL A 17 0.67 -20.53 1.91
CA VAL A 17 1.56 -19.37 2.11
C VAL A 17 2.52 -19.22 0.94
N ARG A 18 3.15 -20.32 0.49
CA ARG A 18 4.07 -20.32 -0.64
C ARG A 18 3.39 -19.86 -1.92
N THR A 19 2.22 -20.41 -2.23
CA THR A 19 1.42 -20.03 -3.39
C THR A 19 1.04 -18.55 -3.37
N PHE A 20 0.60 -18.05 -2.21
CA PHE A 20 0.27 -16.65 -2.03
C PHE A 20 1.47 -15.73 -2.25
N LYS A 21 2.63 -16.07 -1.66
CA LYS A 21 3.86 -15.27 -1.78
C LYS A 21 4.36 -15.23 -3.23
N LEU A 22 4.43 -16.37 -3.90
CA LEU A 22 4.85 -16.43 -5.31
C LEU A 22 3.92 -15.64 -6.23
N THR A 23 2.61 -15.73 -5.99
CA THR A 23 1.61 -14.95 -6.74
C THR A 23 1.82 -13.45 -6.52
N THR A 24 2.01 -13.04 -5.27
CA THR A 24 2.23 -11.63 -4.90
C THR A 24 3.49 -11.09 -5.56
N ILE A 25 4.60 -11.82 -5.48
CA ILE A 25 5.88 -11.45 -6.10
C ILE A 25 5.70 -11.24 -7.60
N ARG A 26 5.08 -12.18 -8.31
CA ARG A 26 4.86 -12.08 -9.75
C ARG A 26 4.00 -10.89 -10.15
N VAL A 27 2.97 -10.55 -9.35
CA VAL A 27 2.16 -9.35 -9.58
C VAL A 27 3.01 -8.08 -9.38
N MET A 28 3.82 -8.04 -8.32
CA MET A 28 4.70 -6.90 -8.05
C MET A 28 5.77 -6.72 -9.14
N GLU A 29 6.36 -7.81 -9.64
CA GLU A 29 7.32 -7.78 -10.76
C GLU A 29 6.67 -7.24 -12.03
N ASN A 30 5.48 -7.73 -12.39
CA ASN A 30 4.77 -7.27 -13.58
C ASN A 30 4.43 -5.77 -13.52
N LEU A 31 3.98 -5.30 -12.36
CA LEU A 31 3.70 -3.88 -12.12
C LEU A 31 4.98 -3.05 -12.12
N GLY A 32 6.04 -3.52 -11.47
CA GLY A 32 7.34 -2.86 -11.43
C GLY A 32 7.92 -2.69 -12.83
N ALA A 33 7.87 -3.72 -13.67
CA ALA A 33 8.28 -3.63 -15.07
C ALA A 33 7.45 -2.60 -15.86
N ALA A 34 6.14 -2.53 -15.63
CA ALA A 34 5.29 -1.52 -16.26
C ALA A 34 5.64 -0.08 -15.83
N VAL A 35 5.95 0.11 -14.54
CA VAL A 35 6.41 1.39 -13.99
C VAL A 35 7.76 1.78 -14.59
N ALA A 36 8.75 0.88 -14.58
CA ALA A 36 10.09 1.14 -15.13
C ALA A 36 10.04 1.52 -16.62
N ARG A 37 9.20 0.84 -17.41
CA ARG A 37 8.98 1.18 -18.83
C ARG A 37 8.44 2.61 -19.01
N ARG A 38 7.55 3.07 -18.12
CA ARG A 38 6.91 4.39 -18.25
C ARG A 38 7.71 5.52 -17.61
N TYR A 39 8.56 5.19 -16.64
CA TYR A 39 9.37 6.11 -15.86
C TYR A 39 10.83 5.61 -15.80
N PRO A 40 11.61 5.81 -16.88
CA PRO A 40 12.94 5.23 -17.05
C PRO A 40 14.02 5.81 -16.12
N LYS A 41 13.64 6.73 -15.21
CA LYS A 41 14.50 7.20 -14.13
C LYS A 41 14.66 6.18 -13.00
N LEU A 42 13.73 5.22 -12.90
CA LEU A 42 13.82 4.10 -11.97
C LEU A 42 14.34 2.87 -12.71
N THR A 43 15.25 2.16 -12.06
CA THR A 43 15.61 0.78 -12.39
C THR A 43 14.43 -0.16 -12.15
N GLU A 44 14.46 -1.36 -12.71
CA GLU A 44 13.43 -2.38 -12.48
C GLU A 44 13.29 -2.72 -10.99
N ARG A 45 14.40 -2.75 -10.26
CA ARG A 45 14.43 -2.98 -8.82
C ARG A 45 13.76 -1.84 -8.05
N GLU A 46 14.13 -0.59 -8.32
CA GLU A 46 13.51 0.57 -7.66
C GLU A 46 12.01 0.67 -7.99
N ALA A 47 11.61 0.29 -9.21
CA ALA A 47 10.20 0.24 -9.60
C ALA A 47 9.44 -0.87 -8.85
N PHE A 48 10.05 -2.04 -8.64
CA PHE A 48 9.51 -3.10 -7.79
C PHE A 48 9.35 -2.62 -6.33
N GLU A 49 10.38 -1.98 -5.78
CA GLU A 49 10.36 -1.42 -4.43
C GLU A 49 9.25 -0.37 -4.28
N LEU A 50 9.06 0.50 -5.27
CA LEU A 50 7.97 1.48 -5.30
C LEU A 50 6.58 0.82 -5.29
N VAL A 51 6.38 -0.28 -6.03
CA VAL A 51 5.12 -1.05 -6.01
C VAL A 51 4.90 -1.71 -4.66
N ALA A 52 5.95 -2.26 -4.03
CA ALA A 52 5.86 -2.82 -2.69
C ALA A 52 5.47 -1.75 -1.65
N VAL A 53 6.07 -0.57 -1.72
CA VAL A 53 5.69 0.60 -0.90
C VAL A 53 4.24 1.00 -1.14
N ALA A 54 3.78 1.02 -2.40
CA ALA A 54 2.39 1.32 -2.73
C ALA A 54 1.42 0.33 -2.10
N ALA A 55 1.69 -0.97 -2.17
CA ALA A 55 0.85 -2.00 -1.55
C ALA A 55 0.81 -1.85 -0.01
N GLY A 56 1.97 -1.63 0.62
CA GLY A 56 2.07 -1.44 2.07
C GLY A 56 1.32 -0.19 2.54
N LEU A 57 1.56 0.96 1.91
CA LEU A 57 0.88 2.21 2.24
C LEU A 57 -0.62 2.12 1.97
N ALA A 58 -1.05 1.52 0.86
CA ALA A 58 -2.47 1.35 0.59
C ALA A 58 -3.15 0.50 1.70
N GLY A 59 -2.53 -0.61 2.10
CA GLY A 59 -3.04 -1.44 3.19
C GLY A 59 -3.12 -0.71 4.54
N MET A 60 -2.17 0.17 4.82
CA MET A 60 -2.14 0.98 6.04
C MET A 60 -3.16 2.14 6.01
N LEU A 61 -3.27 2.86 4.89
CA LEU A 61 -4.07 4.09 4.78
C LEU A 61 -5.56 3.79 4.57
N TYR A 62 -5.89 2.67 3.92
CA TYR A 62 -7.28 2.36 3.55
C TYR A 62 -8.22 2.27 4.76
N PRO A 63 -7.88 1.60 5.87
CA PRO A 63 -8.75 1.56 7.06
C PRO A 63 -8.97 2.94 7.68
N SER A 64 -7.93 3.78 7.73
CA SER A 64 -8.01 5.14 8.28
C SER A 64 -8.89 6.07 7.44
N ALA A 65 -8.93 5.86 6.13
CA ALA A 65 -9.75 6.63 5.21
C ALA A 65 -11.15 6.04 4.98
N ASN A 66 -11.38 4.79 5.38
CA ASN A 66 -12.66 4.07 5.25
C ASN A 66 -13.07 3.48 6.60
N PRO A 67 -13.35 4.35 7.60
CA PRO A 67 -13.65 3.91 8.95
C PRO A 67 -15.01 3.20 9.05
N PRO A 68 -15.21 2.31 10.06
CA PRO A 68 -16.51 1.73 10.35
C PRO A 68 -17.53 2.80 10.77
N PRO A 69 -18.86 2.52 10.67
CA PRO A 69 -19.92 3.50 10.94
C PRO A 69 -19.80 4.21 12.30
N VAL A 70 -19.39 3.49 13.34
CA VAL A 70 -19.18 4.07 14.69
C VAL A 70 -18.17 5.22 14.71
N LEU A 71 -17.08 5.11 13.92
CA LEU A 71 -16.07 6.16 13.81
C LEU A 71 -16.55 7.29 12.91
N VAL A 72 -17.37 7.02 11.88
CA VAL A 72 -18.01 8.06 11.06
C VAL A 72 -18.91 8.95 11.92
N GLU A 73 -19.72 8.35 12.79
CA GLU A 73 -20.58 9.09 13.71
C GLU A 73 -19.78 9.92 14.72
N LEU A 74 -18.64 9.39 15.19
CA LEU A 74 -17.74 10.10 16.08
C LEU A 74 -17.13 11.32 15.37
N TYR A 75 -16.57 11.13 14.16
CA TYR A 75 -15.96 12.21 13.39
C TYR A 75 -16.95 13.33 13.04
N ALA A 76 -18.24 13.01 12.89
CA ALA A 76 -19.28 14.02 12.68
C ALA A 76 -19.55 14.91 13.91
N LYS A 77 -19.24 14.41 15.11
CA LYS A 77 -19.51 15.10 16.40
C LYS A 77 -18.26 15.77 16.96
N ASP A 78 -17.07 15.26 16.63
CA ASP A 78 -15.79 15.71 17.17
C ASP A 78 -14.77 15.99 16.04
N PRO A 79 -14.60 17.27 15.64
CA PRO A 79 -13.65 17.66 14.60
C PRO A 79 -12.18 17.37 14.93
N GLU A 80 -11.80 17.31 16.22
CA GLU A 80 -10.42 17.04 16.62
C GLU A 80 -10.05 15.59 16.29
N VAL A 81 -10.98 14.67 16.55
CA VAL A 81 -10.82 13.24 16.22
C VAL A 81 -11.01 12.98 14.72
N ALA A 82 -11.85 13.78 14.04
CA ALA A 82 -12.04 13.71 12.58
C ALA A 82 -10.78 14.00 11.77
N ALA A 83 -9.82 14.77 12.33
CA ALA A 83 -8.53 15.04 11.70
C ALA A 83 -7.70 13.77 11.43
N ALA A 84 -8.01 12.65 12.09
CA ALA A 84 -7.41 11.35 11.82
C ALA A 84 -7.89 10.70 10.50
N CYS A 85 -9.01 11.17 9.93
CA CYS A 85 -9.53 10.69 8.64
C CYS A 85 -8.79 11.37 7.48
N ILE A 86 -7.77 10.69 6.97
CA ILE A 86 -6.95 11.19 5.87
C ILE A 86 -7.62 10.94 4.50
N PRO A 87 -7.47 11.85 3.52
CA PRO A 87 -7.93 11.59 2.16
C PRO A 87 -7.04 10.53 1.50
N PHE A 88 -7.57 9.33 1.26
CA PHE A 88 -6.80 8.16 0.80
C PHE A 88 -5.99 8.43 -0.47
N GLU A 89 -6.67 8.69 -1.58
CA GLU A 89 -6.04 8.77 -2.90
C GLU A 89 -5.03 9.92 -3.01
N PRO A 90 -5.34 11.16 -2.57
CA PRO A 90 -4.36 12.24 -2.58
C PRO A 90 -3.13 11.95 -1.72
N THR A 91 -3.32 11.34 -0.55
CA THR A 91 -2.22 11.00 0.37
C THR A 91 -1.31 9.94 -0.23
N LEU A 92 -1.89 8.86 -0.76
CA LEU A 92 -1.13 7.77 -1.38
C LEU A 92 -0.36 8.26 -2.62
N LYS A 93 -1.01 9.03 -3.51
CA LYS A 93 -0.35 9.57 -4.71
C LYS A 93 0.83 10.47 -4.34
N ARG A 94 0.67 11.37 -3.37
CA ARG A 94 1.74 12.27 -2.93
C ARG A 94 2.90 11.49 -2.31
N ALA A 95 2.63 10.50 -1.46
CA ALA A 95 3.68 9.67 -0.89
C ALA A 95 4.47 8.93 -1.97
N LEU A 96 3.79 8.28 -2.93
CA LEU A 96 4.44 7.55 -4.01
C LEU A 96 5.25 8.45 -4.95
N ALA A 97 4.78 9.68 -5.20
CA ALA A 97 5.56 10.64 -5.97
C ALA A 97 6.88 11.02 -5.27
N VAL A 98 6.86 11.18 -3.94
CA VAL A 98 8.06 11.43 -3.13
C VAL A 98 9.02 10.24 -3.21
N PHE A 99 8.54 9.01 -3.03
CA PHE A 99 9.38 7.82 -3.18
C PHE A 99 9.97 7.68 -4.59
N ALA A 100 9.16 7.86 -5.63
CA ALA A 100 9.61 7.77 -7.02
C ALA A 100 10.66 8.83 -7.40
N ALA A 101 10.60 10.02 -6.78
CA ALA A 101 11.60 11.07 -6.95
C ALA A 101 12.86 10.84 -6.10
N GLY A 102 12.70 10.28 -4.89
CA GLY A 102 13.77 10.07 -3.93
C GLY A 102 14.65 8.85 -4.21
N LEU A 103 14.06 7.75 -4.69
CA LEU A 103 14.78 6.49 -4.96
C LEU A 103 16.05 6.71 -5.83
N PRO A 104 15.97 7.39 -7.01
CA PRO A 104 17.16 7.62 -7.83
C PRO A 104 18.21 8.54 -7.17
N ALA A 105 17.82 9.34 -6.18
CA ALA A 105 18.70 10.31 -5.53
C ALA A 105 19.52 9.72 -4.38
N VAL A 106 19.15 8.54 -3.88
CA VAL A 106 19.79 7.86 -2.75
C VAL A 106 20.55 6.58 -3.15
N ARG A 107 20.62 6.30 -4.46
CA ARG A 107 21.33 5.14 -5.02
C ARG A 107 22.85 5.32 -5.03
#